data_AF-A0AAJ5F1W3-F1
#
_entry.id   AF-A0AAJ5F1W3-F1
#
_cell.length_a   1.000
_cell.length_b   1.000
_cell.length_c   1.000
_cell.angle_alpha   90.00
_cell.angle_beta   90.00
_cell.angle_gamma   90.00
#
_symmetry.space_group_name_H-M   'P 1'
#
loop_
_entity.id
_entity.type
_entity.pdbx_description
1 polymer ?
#
loop_
_entity_poly.entity_id
_entity_poly.type
_entity_poly.pdbx_seq_one_letter_code
_entity_poly.pdbx_strand_id
1 'polypeptide(L)'
;MTYWAELVELYEYRVADTLAGRVPRGGRRALTDLWEVLLAAPLDPALQRRLLESERQYRAHLRRGREESGPPAPPSPASQPTPPGWTAPVLGDTPEARAWEELRQLAWFAVLRARLLHLGQTLQAEPERLSLRVLYAVVENADRDARGVAEELAVPAADDPLASLRDPDVVRDLMLALASGLFRPEGRKRLRGALATLHEVPFPRHADEDVLTARLQAADREPLAPEAREALREALRAASPPARDPRERPAIRGAAERLQQTLEALLADAPAPVSGLMPARSILYAAHPEATLPAPDDGAAELVIHLGGGQAARWRGLDLRWHPVGPNWQVQVGGQVALLRPDRPPAERVLTLLTAPFPLRLALSGAYLLLHPEGPPAEQLGQLATHARAAARLLDPGGQHANLRLARAAAQMLQGGRVDAAVLGPASAEKYRQASPETLLTFARKGVGALVARLTRLTPQEAEAALRASADALGLPPQRARALHDVLHAAAFTSERVPSPQPLTHLTLPGDGTFASVTLGDEPVTLTVAGHTLTLRAEHPGVSVLLPGQPPVPMPDLLVLPVPGARVLLIRQGTWLAAAEVRETGDEDGAAR
;
A
#
# COMPACT_ATOMS: atom_id res chain seq x y z
N MET A 1 29.07 40.01 8.50
CA MET A 1 28.51 40.01 9.87
C MET A 1 28.04 38.59 10.17
N THR A 2 28.63 37.97 11.18
CA THR A 2 28.47 36.54 11.52
C THR A 2 27.22 36.32 12.37
N TYR A 3 26.06 36.18 11.72
CA TYR A 3 24.77 35.92 12.38
C TYR A 3 24.70 34.55 13.09
N TRP A 4 25.69 33.68 12.88
CA TRP A 4 25.79 32.38 13.52
C TRP A 4 25.94 32.45 15.04
N ALA A 5 26.66 33.46 15.56
CA ALA A 5 26.77 33.66 17.01
C ALA A 5 25.40 33.98 17.62
N GLU A 6 24.62 34.84 16.97
CA GLU A 6 23.27 35.23 17.41
C GLU A 6 22.28 34.05 17.35
N LEU A 7 22.41 33.17 16.35
CA LEU A 7 21.58 31.96 16.26
C LEU A 7 21.93 30.92 17.33
N VAL A 8 23.21 30.77 17.68
CA VAL A 8 23.63 29.92 18.81
C VAL A 8 23.10 30.49 20.13
N GLU A 9 23.16 31.80 20.34
CA GLU A 9 22.57 32.47 21.51
C GLU A 9 21.05 32.31 21.57
N LEU A 10 20.36 32.39 20.42
CA LEU A 10 18.92 32.15 20.33
C LEU A 10 18.56 30.70 20.70
N TYR A 11 19.39 29.74 20.29
CA TYR A 11 19.22 28.33 20.65
C TYR A 11 19.44 28.11 22.15
N GLU A 12 20.52 28.66 22.71
CA GLU A 12 20.82 28.65 24.16
C GLU A 12 19.65 29.22 24.98
N TYR A 13 19.11 30.36 24.56
CA TYR A 13 17.98 31.01 25.22
C TYR A 13 16.72 30.13 25.23
N ARG A 14 16.40 29.50 24.10
CA ARG A 14 15.22 28.62 23.99
C ARG A 14 15.38 27.31 24.77
N VAL A 15 16.61 26.78 24.84
CA VAL A 15 16.93 25.64 25.70
C VAL A 15 16.75 26.03 27.17
N ALA A 16 17.28 27.17 27.60
CA ALA A 16 17.14 27.67 28.96
C ALA A 16 15.67 27.86 29.36
N ASP A 17 14.82 28.39 28.46
CA ASP A 17 13.37 28.48 28.69
C ASP A 17 12.73 27.10 28.90
N THR A 18 13.16 26.10 28.15
CA THR A 18 12.62 24.74 28.27
C THR A 18 13.08 24.06 29.55
N LEU A 19 14.33 24.28 29.97
CA LEU A 19 14.87 23.82 31.25
C LEU A 19 14.16 24.49 32.44
N ALA A 20 13.67 25.71 32.27
CA ALA A 20 12.86 26.44 33.26
C ALA A 20 11.36 26.05 33.21
N GLY A 21 10.97 25.06 32.40
CA GLY A 21 9.58 24.62 32.27
C GLY A 21 8.66 25.54 31.47
N ARG A 22 9.21 26.56 30.77
CA ARG A 22 8.47 27.48 29.91
C ARG A 22 8.40 26.96 28.47
N VAL A 23 7.36 27.36 27.74
CA VAL A 23 7.20 27.01 26.31
C VAL A 23 7.95 28.04 25.46
N PRO A 24 8.98 27.65 24.67
CA PRO A 24 9.72 28.61 23.86
C PRO A 24 8.85 29.20 22.74
N ARG A 25 9.12 30.46 22.34
CA ARG A 25 8.42 31.12 21.22
C ARG A 25 8.66 30.33 19.92
N GLY A 26 7.58 29.85 19.30
CA GLY A 26 7.60 28.94 18.15
C GLY A 26 7.42 27.45 18.51
N GLY A 27 7.29 27.12 19.79
CA GLY A 27 7.08 25.74 20.27
C GLY A 27 8.35 24.88 20.22
N ARG A 28 8.23 23.63 20.66
CA ARG A 28 9.37 22.68 20.74
C ARG A 28 9.95 22.31 19.37
N ARG A 29 9.15 22.39 18.30
CA ARG A 29 9.62 22.17 16.91
C ARG A 29 10.64 23.23 16.47
N ALA A 30 10.43 24.49 16.85
CA ALA A 30 11.34 25.57 16.53
C ALA A 30 12.72 25.47 17.23
N LEU A 31 12.89 24.59 18.22
CA LEU A 31 14.19 24.22 18.78
C LEU A 31 14.92 23.19 17.91
N THR A 32 14.18 22.20 17.42
CA THR A 32 14.70 21.17 16.51
C THR A 32 15.14 21.78 15.18
N ASP A 33 14.30 22.62 14.58
CA ASP A 33 14.61 23.28 13.30
C ASP A 33 15.86 24.19 13.42
N LEU A 34 15.99 24.91 14.54
CA LEU A 34 17.14 25.79 14.80
C LEU A 34 18.42 24.99 15.02
N TRP A 35 18.34 23.82 15.66
CA TRP A 35 19.47 22.92 15.86
C TRP A 35 19.98 22.32 14.54
N GLU A 36 19.07 21.89 13.66
CA GLU A 36 19.42 21.36 12.34
C GLU A 36 20.14 22.42 11.47
N VAL A 37 19.67 23.66 11.50
CA VAL A 37 20.31 24.78 10.81
C VAL A 37 21.72 25.06 11.36
N LEU A 38 21.90 25.01 12.69
CA LEU A 38 23.20 25.26 13.34
C LEU A 38 24.20 24.10 13.15
N LEU A 39 23.72 22.87 12.95
CA LEU A 39 24.56 21.70 12.64
C LEU A 39 25.16 21.75 11.24
N ALA A 40 24.41 22.29 10.27
CA ALA A 40 24.87 22.47 8.90
C ALA A 40 25.71 23.75 8.71
N ALA A 41 25.81 24.59 9.75
CA ALA A 41 26.52 25.86 9.68
C ALA A 41 28.05 25.70 9.89
N PRO A 42 28.88 26.50 9.21
CA PRO A 42 30.33 26.53 9.42
C PRO A 42 30.69 27.28 10.71
N LEU A 43 30.39 26.67 11.86
CA LEU A 43 30.64 27.24 13.19
C LEU A 43 32.13 27.18 13.57
N ASP A 44 32.63 28.24 14.19
CA ASP A 44 33.93 28.22 14.86
C ASP A 44 33.92 27.18 16.00
N PRO A 45 35.02 26.44 16.25
CA PRO A 45 35.15 25.50 17.36
C PRO A 45 34.70 25.99 18.74
N ALA A 46 34.75 27.30 19.03
CA ALA A 46 34.21 27.87 20.26
C ALA A 46 32.67 27.85 20.32
N LEU A 47 32.01 28.23 19.22
CA LEU A 47 30.55 28.23 19.10
C LEU A 47 29.99 26.81 18.99
N GLN A 48 30.70 25.92 18.31
CA GLN A 48 30.32 24.51 18.21
C GLN A 48 30.34 23.82 19.59
N ARG A 49 31.33 24.14 20.44
CA ARG A 49 31.38 23.62 21.82
C ARG A 49 30.19 24.10 22.65
N ARG A 50 29.85 25.38 22.57
CA ARG A 50 28.69 25.98 23.24
C ARG A 50 27.38 25.31 22.81
N LEU A 51 27.16 25.17 21.50
CA LEU A 51 25.99 24.50 20.93
C LEU A 51 25.83 23.05 21.45
N LEU A 52 26.92 22.28 21.44
CA LEU A 52 26.92 20.89 21.92
C LEU A 52 26.71 20.79 23.43
N GLU A 53 27.18 21.76 24.20
CA GLU A 53 26.96 21.83 25.65
C GLU A 53 25.49 22.09 25.99
N SER A 54 24.86 23.06 25.32
CA SER A 54 23.43 23.35 25.49
C SER A 54 22.53 22.19 25.04
N GLU A 55 22.88 21.51 23.95
CA GLU A 55 22.16 20.31 23.50
C GLU A 55 22.32 19.15 24.49
N ARG A 56 23.50 18.99 25.12
CA ARG A 56 23.69 18.01 26.20
C ARG A 56 22.79 18.32 27.40
N GLN A 57 22.68 19.59 27.79
CA GLN A 57 21.79 20.01 28.88
C GLN A 57 20.31 19.76 28.53
N TYR A 58 19.90 20.08 27.30
CA TYR A 58 18.55 19.82 26.81
C TYR A 58 18.21 18.32 26.81
N ARG A 59 19.09 17.46 26.27
CA ARG A 59 18.91 16.00 26.29
C ARG A 59 18.96 15.41 27.69
N ALA A 60 19.80 15.93 28.57
CA ALA A 60 19.87 15.49 29.97
C ALA A 60 18.56 15.81 30.71
N HIS A 61 17.93 16.95 30.43
CA HIS A 61 16.62 17.29 30.97
C HIS A 61 15.50 16.38 30.43
N LEU A 62 15.51 16.07 29.13
CA LEU A 62 14.58 15.08 28.55
C LEU A 62 14.77 13.68 29.15
N ARG A 63 16.00 13.31 29.52
CA ARG A 63 16.31 12.06 30.22
C ARG A 63 15.90 12.10 31.69
N ARG A 64 16.14 13.18 32.42
CA ARG A 64 15.67 13.36 33.81
C ARG A 64 14.15 13.30 33.94
N GLY A 65 13.41 13.90 32.98
CA GLY A 65 11.96 13.74 32.89
C GLY A 65 11.49 12.30 32.59
N ARG A 66 12.40 11.41 32.16
CA ARG A 66 12.17 9.96 31.99
C ARG A 66 12.68 9.13 33.17
N GLU A 67 13.66 9.62 33.95
CA GLU A 67 14.34 8.89 35.03
C GLU A 67 13.78 9.18 36.43
N GLU A 68 12.95 10.22 36.64
CA GLU A 68 12.11 10.38 37.86
C GLU A 68 10.98 9.31 37.98
N SER A 69 10.99 8.29 37.12
CA SER A 69 10.10 7.12 37.18
C SER A 69 10.91 5.81 37.10
N GLY A 70 11.58 5.43 38.19
CA GLY A 70 12.02 4.04 38.44
C GLY A 70 13.45 3.86 38.97
N PRO A 71 13.65 3.11 40.09
CA PRO A 71 14.97 2.89 40.70
C PRO A 71 15.76 1.70 40.10
N PRO A 72 17.08 1.57 40.39
CA PRO A 72 18.02 0.72 39.65
C PRO A 72 18.29 -0.66 40.28
N ALA A 73 18.81 -1.59 39.46
CA ALA A 73 19.26 -2.94 39.82
C ALA A 73 20.79 -3.05 39.92
N PRO A 74 21.31 -4.09 40.61
CA PRO A 74 22.31 -4.99 39.96
C PRO A 74 22.20 -6.47 40.44
N PRO A 75 23.03 -7.43 39.97
CA PRO A 75 23.49 -7.71 38.60
C PRO A 75 23.19 -9.17 38.14
N SER A 76 23.41 -9.39 36.83
CA SER A 76 23.32 -10.63 36.01
C SER A 76 24.18 -11.83 36.49
N PRO A 77 24.02 -13.10 35.99
CA PRO A 77 23.83 -13.45 34.56
C PRO A 77 22.99 -14.71 34.19
N ALA A 78 22.40 -14.71 33.00
CA ALA A 78 22.53 -15.77 31.97
C ALA A 78 21.66 -15.42 30.74
N SER A 79 22.21 -15.69 29.56
CA SER A 79 21.76 -15.30 28.23
C SER A 79 20.28 -15.55 27.94
N GLN A 80 19.55 -14.48 27.62
CA GLN A 80 18.25 -14.50 26.94
C GLN A 80 18.35 -13.70 25.63
N PRO A 81 17.52 -14.01 24.62
CA PRO A 81 17.57 -13.36 23.31
C PRO A 81 17.35 -11.85 23.45
N THR A 82 18.20 -11.09 22.77
CA THR A 82 18.24 -9.63 22.77
C THR A 82 16.87 -9.05 22.41
N PRO A 83 16.33 -8.04 23.13
CA PRO A 83 15.15 -7.31 22.67
C PRO A 83 15.46 -6.64 21.31
N PRO A 84 14.50 -6.47 20.40
CA PRO A 84 14.75 -5.82 19.12
C PRO A 84 15.09 -4.34 19.36
N GLY A 85 16.38 -4.05 19.31
CA GLY A 85 16.89 -2.69 19.18
C GLY A 85 16.47 -2.10 17.84
N TRP A 86 16.16 -0.81 17.85
CA TRP A 86 16.06 0.03 16.66
C TRP A 86 17.16 -0.33 15.66
N THR A 87 16.76 -0.75 14.46
CA THR A 87 17.69 -1.11 13.38
C THR A 87 17.78 0.09 12.44
N ALA A 88 18.96 0.66 12.31
CA ALA A 88 19.18 1.79 11.41
C ALA A 88 18.90 1.36 9.95
N PRO A 89 18.35 2.26 9.11
CA PRO A 89 18.23 1.98 7.69
C PRO A 89 19.61 1.75 7.07
N VAL A 90 19.65 0.90 6.03
CA VAL A 90 20.88 0.67 5.27
C VAL A 90 21.17 1.95 4.49
N LEU A 91 22.36 2.52 4.71
CA LEU A 91 22.86 3.70 4.01
C LEU A 91 23.82 3.25 2.90
N GLY A 92 23.49 3.52 1.64
CA GLY A 92 24.44 3.37 0.55
C GLY A 92 23.82 3.35 -0.84
N ASP A 93 24.55 3.89 -1.82
CA ASP A 93 24.22 3.80 -3.25
C ASP A 93 24.56 2.40 -3.80
N THR A 94 23.89 1.38 -3.29
CA THR A 94 24.08 -0.02 -3.68
C THR A 94 23.12 -0.40 -4.81
N PRO A 95 23.43 -1.44 -5.63
CA PRO A 95 22.47 -1.93 -6.63
C PRO A 95 21.17 -2.41 -6.00
N GLU A 96 21.21 -2.92 -4.76
CA GLU A 96 20.03 -3.33 -4.00
C GLU A 96 19.16 -2.12 -3.60
N ALA A 97 19.77 -1.04 -3.11
CA ALA A 97 19.04 0.19 -2.77
C ALA A 97 18.39 0.83 -4.01
N ARG A 98 19.12 0.89 -5.14
CA ARG A 98 18.57 1.37 -6.43
C ARG A 98 17.41 0.51 -6.91
N ALA A 99 17.52 -0.82 -6.79
CA ALA A 99 16.44 -1.72 -7.16
C ALA A 99 15.23 -1.53 -6.26
N TRP A 100 15.43 -1.37 -4.95
CA TRP A 100 14.37 -1.05 -4.00
C TRP A 100 13.63 0.24 -4.37
N GLU A 101 14.35 1.33 -4.63
CA GLU A 101 13.78 2.61 -5.07
C GLU A 101 12.99 2.47 -6.38
N GLU A 102 13.57 1.79 -7.37
CA GLU A 102 12.90 1.57 -8.66
C GLU A 102 11.64 0.72 -8.49
N LEU A 103 11.65 -0.30 -7.63
CA LEU A 103 10.45 -1.09 -7.33
C LEU A 103 9.32 -0.24 -6.74
N ARG A 104 9.63 0.71 -5.85
CA ARG A 104 8.64 1.69 -5.34
C ARG A 104 8.07 2.55 -6.46
N GLN A 105 8.94 3.02 -7.36
CA GLN A 105 8.51 3.80 -8.52
C GLN A 105 7.62 3.00 -9.46
N LEU A 106 7.95 1.72 -9.71
CA LEU A 106 7.13 0.83 -10.55
C LEU A 106 5.77 0.53 -9.94
N ALA A 107 5.69 0.30 -8.62
CA ALA A 107 4.43 0.12 -7.91
C ALA A 107 3.54 1.36 -8.02
N TRP A 108 4.11 2.54 -7.75
CA TRP A 108 3.41 3.82 -7.93
C TRP A 108 2.96 4.04 -9.38
N PHE A 109 3.83 3.77 -10.34
CA PHE A 109 3.54 3.90 -11.78
C PHE A 109 2.33 3.08 -12.19
N ALA A 110 2.20 1.87 -11.63
CA ALA A 110 1.10 0.98 -11.93
C ALA A 110 -0.24 1.51 -11.38
N VAL A 111 -0.23 2.20 -10.23
CA VAL A 111 -1.39 2.93 -9.69
C VAL A 111 -1.70 4.16 -10.53
N LEU A 112 -0.68 4.94 -10.92
CA LEU A 112 -0.83 6.11 -11.78
C LEU A 112 -1.50 5.75 -13.11
N ARG A 113 -1.05 4.67 -13.77
CA ARG A 113 -1.66 4.18 -15.02
C ARG A 113 -3.15 3.91 -14.86
N ALA A 114 -3.55 3.22 -13.79
CA ALA A 114 -4.96 2.92 -13.55
C ALA A 114 -5.79 4.21 -13.32
N ARG A 115 -5.26 5.16 -12.53
CA ARG A 115 -5.90 6.47 -12.29
C ARG A 115 -6.04 7.29 -13.58
N LEU A 116 -5.02 7.30 -14.44
CA LEU A 116 -5.05 8.03 -15.71
C LEU A 116 -5.99 7.39 -16.73
N LEU A 117 -6.07 6.06 -16.80
CA LEU A 117 -7.04 5.38 -17.65
C LEU A 117 -8.48 5.73 -17.23
N HIS A 118 -8.75 5.80 -15.92
CA HIS A 118 -10.03 6.26 -15.41
C HIS A 118 -10.29 7.75 -15.72
N LEU A 119 -9.28 8.60 -15.56
CA LEU A 119 -9.36 10.01 -15.94
C LEU A 119 -9.71 10.16 -17.43
N GLY A 120 -9.07 9.39 -18.30
CA GLY A 120 -9.35 9.40 -19.74
C GLY A 120 -10.82 9.11 -20.06
N GLN A 121 -11.44 8.15 -19.37
CA GLN A 121 -12.88 7.87 -19.51
C GLN A 121 -13.74 9.07 -19.09
N THR A 122 -13.40 9.72 -17.97
CA THR A 122 -14.10 10.92 -17.51
C THR A 122 -13.96 12.08 -18.49
N LEU A 123 -12.75 12.33 -19.00
CA LEU A 123 -12.49 13.41 -19.97
C LEU A 123 -13.14 13.14 -21.33
N GLN A 124 -13.29 11.87 -21.73
CA GLN A 124 -13.95 11.49 -22.97
C GLN A 124 -15.46 11.81 -22.94
N ALA A 125 -16.07 11.82 -21.76
CA ALA A 125 -17.48 12.17 -21.55
C ALA A 125 -17.73 13.69 -21.54
N GLU A 126 -16.69 14.54 -21.52
CA GLU A 126 -16.85 16.00 -21.53
C GLU A 126 -17.41 16.53 -22.86
N PRO A 127 -18.24 17.59 -22.83
CA PRO A 127 -18.69 18.26 -24.04
C PRO A 127 -17.50 18.80 -24.83
N GLU A 128 -17.51 18.56 -26.15
CA GLU A 128 -16.42 18.93 -27.07
C GLU A 128 -15.02 18.38 -26.71
N ARG A 129 -14.92 17.55 -25.67
CA ARG A 129 -13.70 16.90 -25.18
C ARG A 129 -12.55 17.90 -25.01
N LEU A 130 -12.85 19.12 -24.52
CA LEU A 130 -11.90 20.23 -24.49
C LEU A 130 -10.62 19.86 -23.71
N SER A 131 -10.75 19.30 -22.51
CA SER A 131 -9.60 18.92 -21.70
C SER A 131 -8.77 17.82 -22.37
N LEU A 132 -9.43 16.87 -23.05
CA LEU A 132 -8.76 15.81 -23.78
C LEU A 132 -7.99 16.35 -25.01
N ARG A 133 -8.53 17.35 -25.72
CA ARG A 133 -7.86 18.04 -26.83
C ARG A 133 -6.61 18.78 -26.35
N VAL A 134 -6.71 19.46 -25.22
CA VAL A 134 -5.55 20.13 -24.58
C VAL A 134 -4.51 19.08 -24.19
N LEU A 135 -4.93 17.99 -23.55
CA LEU A 135 -4.03 16.92 -23.12
C LEU A 135 -3.31 16.25 -24.28
N TYR A 136 -4.01 16.01 -25.40
CA TYR A 136 -3.42 15.51 -26.63
C TYR A 136 -2.28 16.40 -27.12
N ALA A 137 -2.52 17.71 -27.23
CA ALA A 137 -1.49 18.66 -27.65
C ALA A 137 -0.32 18.73 -26.66
N VAL A 138 -0.58 18.70 -25.35
CA VAL A 138 0.47 18.66 -24.31
C VAL A 138 1.37 17.44 -24.47
N VAL A 139 0.79 16.25 -24.62
CA VAL A 139 1.55 15.00 -24.75
C VAL A 139 2.36 14.97 -26.04
N GLU A 140 1.77 15.37 -27.16
CA GLU A 140 2.47 15.43 -28.45
C GLU A 140 3.61 16.47 -28.42
N ASN A 141 3.40 17.66 -27.83
CA ASN A 141 4.43 18.68 -27.72
C ASN A 141 5.59 18.24 -26.82
N ALA A 142 5.29 17.56 -25.70
CA ALA A 142 6.33 17.00 -24.84
C ALA A 142 7.15 15.89 -25.52
N ASP A 143 6.52 15.13 -26.43
CA ASP A 143 7.20 14.13 -27.25
C ASP A 143 8.03 14.75 -28.39
N ARG A 144 7.54 15.82 -29.02
CA ARG A 144 8.29 16.62 -30.00
C ARG A 144 9.53 17.26 -29.41
N ASP A 145 9.40 17.84 -28.21
CA ASP A 145 10.53 18.37 -27.45
C ASP A 145 11.55 17.27 -27.14
N ALA A 146 11.10 16.05 -26.82
CA ALA A 146 11.97 14.88 -26.67
C ALA A 146 12.83 14.60 -27.91
N ARG A 147 12.23 14.81 -29.09
CA ARG A 147 12.82 14.57 -30.41
C ARG A 147 13.57 15.80 -30.95
N GLY A 148 13.57 16.93 -30.24
CA GLY A 148 14.17 18.19 -30.68
C GLY A 148 13.42 18.88 -31.82
N VAL A 149 12.11 18.62 -31.96
CA VAL A 149 11.26 19.26 -32.97
C VAL A 149 10.77 20.60 -32.43
N ALA A 150 11.12 21.71 -33.11
CA ALA A 150 10.79 23.06 -32.68
C ALA A 150 9.33 23.48 -32.93
N GLU A 151 8.62 22.78 -33.82
CA GLU A 151 7.24 23.13 -34.19
C GLU A 151 6.22 22.54 -33.20
N GLU A 152 5.55 23.42 -32.47
CA GLU A 152 4.52 23.06 -31.51
C GLU A 152 3.18 22.79 -32.18
N LEU A 153 2.50 21.75 -31.73
CA LEU A 153 1.14 21.43 -32.11
C LEU A 153 0.17 22.36 -31.37
N ALA A 154 -0.68 23.05 -32.14
CA ALA A 154 -1.85 23.74 -31.61
C ALA A 154 -2.90 22.75 -31.08
N VAL A 155 -3.70 23.15 -30.10
CA VAL A 155 -4.83 22.31 -29.63
C VAL A 155 -5.73 21.93 -30.81
N PRO A 156 -6.07 20.65 -31.07
CA PRO A 156 -6.95 20.26 -32.18
C PRO A 156 -8.32 20.93 -32.14
N ALA A 157 -9.04 20.98 -33.26
CA ALA A 157 -10.45 21.44 -33.28
C ALA A 157 -11.40 20.39 -32.63
N ALA A 158 -12.62 20.79 -32.27
CA ALA A 158 -13.58 19.92 -31.56
C ALA A 158 -13.95 18.63 -32.30
N ASP A 159 -13.98 18.71 -33.63
CA ASP A 159 -14.31 17.62 -34.56
C ASP A 159 -13.15 17.27 -35.49
N ASP A 160 -11.91 17.52 -35.05
CA ASP A 160 -10.72 17.14 -35.84
C ASP A 160 -10.65 15.60 -36.00
N PRO A 161 -10.84 15.07 -37.23
CA PRO A 161 -10.85 13.63 -37.46
C PRO A 161 -9.45 13.02 -37.25
N LEU A 162 -8.38 13.80 -37.41
CA LEU A 162 -7.00 13.32 -37.27
C LEU A 162 -6.64 13.06 -35.81
N ALA A 163 -7.23 13.81 -34.88
CA ALA A 163 -7.04 13.59 -33.45
C ALA A 163 -7.82 12.36 -32.95
N SER A 164 -8.92 11.99 -33.61
CA SER A 164 -9.72 10.77 -33.33
C SER A 164 -10.09 10.56 -31.84
N LEU A 165 -10.23 11.66 -31.08
CA LEU A 165 -10.44 11.65 -29.62
C LEU A 165 -11.81 11.10 -29.16
N ARG A 166 -12.65 10.66 -30.09
CA ARG A 166 -13.89 9.92 -29.80
C ARG A 166 -13.64 8.42 -29.64
N ASP A 167 -12.55 7.91 -30.19
CA ASP A 167 -12.18 6.49 -30.11
C ASP A 167 -11.60 6.16 -28.71
N PRO A 168 -12.19 5.22 -27.94
CA PRO A 168 -11.68 4.83 -26.63
C PRO A 168 -10.27 4.25 -26.68
N ASP A 169 -9.85 3.62 -27.79
CA ASP A 169 -8.50 3.07 -27.92
C ASP A 169 -7.45 4.18 -28.05
N VAL A 170 -7.75 5.24 -28.80
CA VAL A 170 -6.89 6.43 -28.91
C VAL A 170 -6.76 7.13 -27.56
N VAL A 171 -7.86 7.27 -26.82
CA VAL A 171 -7.85 7.87 -25.47
C VAL A 171 -7.03 7.01 -24.51
N ARG A 172 -7.21 5.69 -24.54
CA ARG A 172 -6.42 4.75 -23.73
C ARG A 172 -4.92 4.92 -24.01
N ASP A 173 -4.54 4.94 -25.27
CA ASP A 173 -3.14 5.01 -25.68
C ASP A 173 -2.53 6.38 -25.32
N LEU A 174 -3.29 7.47 -25.44
CA LEU A 174 -2.92 8.80 -24.95
C LEU A 174 -2.67 8.80 -23.43
N MET A 175 -3.55 8.18 -22.63
CA MET A 175 -3.37 8.07 -21.18
C MET A 175 -2.13 7.25 -20.81
N LEU A 176 -1.82 6.19 -21.57
CA LEU A 176 -0.62 5.36 -21.37
C LEU A 176 0.66 6.10 -21.75
N ALA A 177 0.64 6.90 -22.82
CA ALA A 177 1.74 7.78 -23.21
C ALA A 177 2.00 8.84 -22.14
N LEU A 178 0.93 9.48 -21.64
CA LEU A 178 0.99 10.42 -20.52
C LEU A 178 1.59 9.78 -19.27
N ALA A 179 1.12 8.58 -18.89
CA ALA A 179 1.67 7.86 -17.74
C ALA A 179 3.18 7.64 -17.90
N SER A 180 3.61 7.20 -19.09
CA SER A 180 5.02 6.94 -19.41
C SER A 180 5.86 8.22 -19.34
N GLY A 181 5.34 9.35 -19.83
CA GLY A 181 5.98 10.66 -19.69
C GLY A 181 6.08 11.11 -18.23
N LEU A 182 5.05 10.85 -17.42
CA LEU A 182 5.03 11.18 -15.99
C LEU A 182 5.89 10.25 -15.13
N PHE A 183 6.31 9.09 -15.64
CA PHE A 183 7.12 8.16 -14.87
C PHE A 183 8.44 8.79 -14.41
N ARG A 184 9.16 9.46 -15.33
CA ARG A 184 10.48 10.06 -15.07
C ARG A 184 10.41 11.55 -14.75
N PRO A 185 11.29 12.09 -13.87
CA PRO A 185 11.34 13.52 -13.56
C PRO A 185 11.50 14.44 -14.79
N GLU A 186 12.30 14.03 -15.77
CA GLU A 186 12.51 14.78 -17.02
C GLU A 186 11.23 14.87 -17.86
N GLY A 187 10.49 13.77 -18.01
CA GLY A 187 9.23 13.78 -18.72
C GLY A 187 8.16 14.60 -18.00
N ARG A 188 8.14 14.60 -16.66
CA ARG A 188 7.30 15.51 -15.86
C ARG A 188 7.64 16.98 -16.15
N LYS A 189 8.94 17.33 -16.23
CA LYS A 189 9.38 18.70 -16.57
C LYS A 189 8.90 19.10 -17.97
N ARG A 190 9.07 18.23 -18.97
CA ARG A 190 8.64 18.49 -20.35
C ARG A 190 7.13 18.65 -20.47
N LEU A 191 6.35 17.78 -19.82
CA LEU A 191 4.88 17.89 -19.79
C LEU A 191 4.42 19.19 -19.13
N ARG A 192 5.05 19.61 -18.01
CA ARG A 192 4.76 20.92 -17.40
C ARG A 192 5.13 22.08 -18.31
N GLY A 193 6.26 22.00 -19.00
CA GLY A 193 6.67 23.00 -19.98
C GLY A 193 5.66 23.13 -21.11
N ALA A 194 5.28 22.02 -21.75
CA ALA A 194 4.30 21.99 -22.82
C ALA A 194 2.92 22.53 -22.38
N LEU A 195 2.50 22.21 -21.15
CA LEU A 195 1.25 22.73 -20.58
C LEU A 195 1.32 24.24 -20.32
N ALA A 196 2.44 24.74 -19.79
CA ALA A 196 2.66 26.17 -19.59
C ALA A 196 2.69 26.94 -20.93
N THR A 197 3.35 26.40 -21.96
CA THR A 197 3.36 27.03 -23.28
C THR A 197 1.96 27.09 -23.89
N LEU A 198 1.18 26.01 -23.81
CA LEU A 198 -0.20 25.99 -24.31
C LEU A 198 -1.14 26.90 -23.51
N HIS A 199 -0.87 27.14 -22.22
CA HIS A 199 -1.60 28.13 -21.44
C HIS A 199 -1.34 29.55 -21.98
N GLU A 200 -0.08 29.90 -22.26
CA GLU A 200 0.27 31.21 -22.82
C GLU A 200 -0.24 31.37 -24.26
N VAL A 201 0.06 30.40 -25.12
CA VAL A 201 -0.18 30.42 -26.57
C VAL A 201 -0.93 29.15 -27.03
N PRO A 202 -2.27 29.06 -26.84
CA PRO A 202 -3.07 27.90 -27.25
C PRO A 202 -3.06 27.59 -28.75
N PHE A 203 -2.88 28.65 -29.55
CA PHE A 203 -2.87 28.63 -31.00
C PHE A 203 -1.62 29.38 -31.47
N PRO A 204 -0.46 28.70 -31.54
CA PRO A 204 0.73 29.29 -32.15
C PRO A 204 0.40 29.76 -33.58
N ARG A 205 0.95 30.91 -33.97
CA ARG A 205 0.75 31.43 -35.33
C ARG A 205 1.30 30.44 -36.34
N HIS A 206 0.49 30.02 -37.29
CA HIS A 206 0.95 29.16 -38.38
C HIS A 206 1.84 29.99 -39.31
N ALA A 207 2.90 29.40 -39.86
CA ALA A 207 3.78 30.09 -40.82
C ALA A 207 3.02 30.62 -42.06
N ASP A 208 1.86 30.03 -42.36
CA ASP A 208 1.01 30.39 -43.50
C ASP A 208 0.05 31.54 -43.21
N GLU A 209 -0.14 31.93 -41.93
CA GLU A 209 -0.97 33.09 -41.59
C GLU A 209 -0.36 34.41 -42.08
N ASP A 210 0.97 34.53 -41.99
CA ASP A 210 1.71 35.69 -42.52
C ASP A 210 1.66 35.69 -44.06
N VAL A 211 1.70 34.52 -44.69
CA VAL A 211 1.57 34.36 -46.14
C VAL A 211 0.16 34.70 -46.60
N LEU A 212 -0.89 34.25 -45.90
CA LEU A 212 -2.27 34.60 -46.19
C LEU A 212 -2.50 36.10 -46.02
N THR A 213 -1.97 36.69 -44.94
CA THR A 213 -2.06 38.14 -44.69
C THR A 213 -1.37 38.92 -45.81
N ALA A 214 -0.18 38.49 -46.24
CA ALA A 214 0.52 39.09 -47.37
C ALA A 214 -0.26 38.92 -48.70
N ARG A 215 -0.87 37.76 -48.94
CA ARG A 215 -1.71 37.49 -50.13
C ARG A 215 -2.98 38.34 -50.15
N LEU A 216 -3.63 38.53 -49.01
CA LEU A 216 -4.79 39.42 -48.87
C LEU A 216 -4.39 40.89 -49.10
N GLN A 217 -3.26 41.33 -48.55
CA GLN A 217 -2.73 42.68 -48.83
C GLN A 217 -2.30 42.87 -50.29
N ALA A 218 -1.83 41.82 -50.96
CA ALA A 218 -1.52 41.85 -52.39
C ALA A 218 -2.79 41.98 -53.23
N ALA A 219 -3.83 41.20 -52.93
CA ALA A 219 -5.15 41.29 -53.56
C ALA A 219 -5.78 42.69 -53.43
N ASP A 220 -5.49 43.41 -52.34
CA ASP A 220 -5.97 44.78 -52.10
C ASP A 220 -5.31 45.83 -53.00
N ARG A 221 -4.07 45.56 -53.41
CA ARG A 221 -3.29 46.44 -54.29
C ARG A 221 -3.54 46.16 -55.77
N GLU A 222 -4.25 45.09 -56.07
CA GLU A 222 -4.54 44.65 -57.43
C GLU A 222 -5.66 45.50 -58.05
N PRO A 223 -5.51 45.95 -59.32
CA PRO A 223 -6.49 46.81 -59.99
C PRO A 223 -7.70 46.00 -60.49
N LEU A 224 -8.38 45.32 -59.56
CA LEU A 224 -9.59 44.54 -59.79
C LEU A 224 -10.84 45.37 -59.51
N ALA A 225 -11.93 45.03 -60.19
CA ALA A 225 -13.26 45.54 -59.85
C ALA A 225 -13.65 45.09 -58.42
N PRO A 226 -14.45 45.88 -57.68
CA PRO A 226 -14.77 45.59 -56.27
C PRO A 226 -15.30 44.17 -56.03
N GLU A 227 -16.19 43.70 -56.90
CA GLU A 227 -16.79 42.35 -56.80
C GLU A 227 -15.75 41.23 -57.03
N ALA A 228 -14.83 41.42 -57.99
CA ALA A 228 -13.77 40.44 -58.27
C ALA A 228 -12.72 40.39 -57.15
N ARG A 229 -12.46 41.53 -56.50
CA ARG A 229 -11.56 41.59 -55.33
C ARG A 229 -12.16 40.87 -54.13
N GLU A 230 -13.46 41.05 -53.86
CA GLU A 230 -14.13 40.31 -52.78
C GLU A 230 -14.18 38.81 -53.07
N ALA A 231 -14.47 38.40 -54.32
CA ALA A 231 -14.43 36.99 -54.71
C ALA A 231 -13.03 36.36 -54.53
N LEU A 232 -11.96 37.10 -54.86
CA LEU A 232 -10.58 36.66 -54.63
C LEU A 232 -10.24 36.54 -53.14
N ARG A 233 -10.68 37.51 -52.32
CA ARG A 233 -10.53 37.47 -50.85
C ARG A 233 -11.27 36.28 -50.25
N GLU A 234 -12.49 36.00 -50.68
CA GLU A 234 -13.25 34.83 -50.25
C GLU A 234 -12.58 33.52 -50.66
N ALA A 235 -12.09 33.41 -51.89
CA ALA A 235 -11.35 32.24 -52.35
C ALA A 235 -10.05 32.01 -51.56
N LEU A 236 -9.30 33.07 -51.26
CA LEU A 236 -8.08 32.99 -50.44
C LEU A 236 -8.37 32.56 -49.00
N ARG A 237 -9.46 33.04 -48.40
CA ARG A 237 -9.91 32.62 -47.07
C ARG A 237 -10.42 31.18 -47.06
N ALA A 238 -11.16 30.76 -48.08
CA ALA A 238 -11.66 29.40 -48.22
C ALA A 238 -10.53 28.36 -48.43
N ALA A 239 -9.41 28.78 -49.03
CA ALA A 239 -8.22 27.95 -49.21
C ALA A 239 -7.35 27.85 -47.94
N SER A 240 -7.68 28.56 -46.86
CA SER A 240 -6.95 28.54 -45.59
C SER A 240 -7.82 27.97 -44.47
N PRO A 241 -7.24 27.41 -43.39
CA PRO A 241 -8.00 26.88 -42.27
C PRO A 241 -8.94 27.96 -41.68
N PRO A 242 -10.18 27.61 -41.28
CA PRO A 242 -11.10 28.57 -40.70
C PRO A 242 -10.50 29.20 -39.42
N ALA A 243 -10.69 30.50 -39.27
CA ALA A 243 -10.28 31.21 -38.06
C ALA A 243 -11.01 30.62 -36.85
N ARG A 244 -10.24 30.29 -35.80
CA ARG A 244 -10.80 29.70 -34.58
C ARG A 244 -11.60 30.71 -33.77
N ASP A 245 -12.62 30.25 -33.05
CA ASP A 245 -13.42 31.11 -32.19
C ASP A 245 -12.51 31.74 -31.11
N PRO A 246 -12.45 33.08 -31.01
CA PRO A 246 -11.69 33.77 -29.96
C PRO A 246 -12.04 33.31 -28.53
N ARG A 247 -13.26 32.80 -28.31
CA ARG A 247 -13.72 32.25 -27.01
C ARG A 247 -13.06 30.93 -26.64
N GLU A 248 -12.47 30.20 -27.59
CA GLU A 248 -11.74 28.96 -27.28
C GLU A 248 -10.48 29.23 -26.46
N ARG A 249 -9.82 30.37 -26.65
CA ARG A 249 -8.58 30.71 -25.93
C ARG A 249 -8.75 30.71 -24.40
N PRO A 250 -9.69 31.46 -23.81
CA PRO A 250 -9.90 31.42 -22.36
C PRO A 250 -10.39 30.05 -21.87
N ALA A 251 -11.18 29.32 -22.67
CA ALA A 251 -11.64 27.98 -22.32
C ALA A 251 -10.47 26.97 -22.25
N ILE A 252 -9.58 26.99 -23.24
CA ILE A 252 -8.36 26.17 -23.28
C ILE A 252 -7.45 26.49 -22.10
N ARG A 253 -7.24 27.77 -21.79
CA ARG A 253 -6.43 28.20 -20.63
C ARG A 253 -6.96 27.62 -19.33
N GLY A 254 -8.28 27.75 -19.11
CA GLY A 254 -8.91 27.18 -17.93
C GLY A 254 -8.87 25.65 -17.90
N ALA A 255 -8.94 24.98 -19.06
CA ALA A 255 -8.77 23.53 -19.14
C ALA A 255 -7.32 23.10 -18.83
N ALA A 256 -6.31 23.84 -19.33
CA ALA A 256 -4.91 23.60 -19.01
C ALA A 256 -4.63 23.75 -17.50
N GLU A 257 -5.14 24.81 -16.86
CA GLU A 257 -5.01 24.99 -15.40
C GLU A 257 -5.64 23.84 -14.61
N ARG A 258 -6.86 23.42 -14.96
CA ARG A 258 -7.52 22.28 -14.30
C ARG A 258 -6.75 20.98 -14.49
N LEU A 259 -6.22 20.75 -15.69
CA LEU A 259 -5.38 19.58 -15.97
C LEU A 259 -4.10 19.64 -15.14
N GLN A 260 -3.45 20.80 -15.04
CA GLN A 260 -2.26 20.95 -14.20
C GLN A 260 -2.56 20.59 -12.74
N GLN A 261 -3.63 21.16 -12.16
CA GLN A 261 -4.04 20.85 -10.78
C GLN A 261 -4.35 19.35 -10.60
N THR A 262 -5.03 18.75 -11.57
CA THR A 262 -5.35 17.31 -11.55
C THR A 262 -4.09 16.46 -11.60
N LEU A 263 -3.14 16.80 -12.48
CA LEU A 263 -1.87 16.09 -12.60
C LEU A 263 -1.01 16.27 -11.35
N GLU A 264 -0.94 17.47 -10.78
CA GLU A 264 -0.24 17.73 -9.51
C GLU A 264 -0.82 16.90 -8.37
N ALA A 265 -2.15 16.82 -8.25
CA ALA A 265 -2.82 15.97 -7.27
C ALA A 265 -2.49 14.47 -7.48
N LEU A 266 -2.47 14.00 -8.73
CA LEU A 266 -2.08 12.61 -9.04
C LEU A 266 -0.62 12.30 -8.72
N LEU A 267 0.26 13.30 -8.79
CA LEU A 267 1.69 13.19 -8.50
C LEU A 267 2.04 13.44 -7.03
N ALA A 268 1.10 13.88 -6.19
CA ALA A 268 1.36 14.21 -4.78
C ALA A 268 1.94 13.01 -4.00
N ASP A 269 1.47 11.80 -4.32
CA ASP A 269 1.92 10.54 -3.71
C ASP A 269 3.14 9.92 -4.43
N ALA A 270 3.76 10.62 -5.37
CA ALA A 270 4.90 10.07 -6.11
C ALA A 270 6.08 9.82 -5.17
N PRO A 271 6.70 8.63 -5.19
CA PRO A 271 7.84 8.35 -4.34
C PRO A 271 8.97 9.33 -4.68
N ALA A 272 9.46 10.03 -3.66
CA ALA A 272 10.65 10.85 -3.77
C ALA A 272 11.85 9.94 -4.08
N PRO A 273 12.85 10.41 -4.86
CA PRO A 273 14.14 9.73 -4.92
C PRO A 273 14.76 9.82 -3.53
N VAL A 274 14.67 8.73 -2.76
CA VAL A 274 15.22 8.68 -1.41
C VAL A 274 16.63 8.15 -1.54
N SER A 275 17.65 9.02 -1.55
CA SER A 275 19.04 8.65 -1.78
C SER A 275 19.52 7.46 -0.93
N GLY A 276 19.39 6.24 -1.46
CA GLY A 276 19.95 5.02 -0.88
C GLY A 276 19.43 4.63 0.49
N LEU A 277 18.24 5.10 0.93
CA LEU A 277 17.63 4.66 2.19
C LEU A 277 16.73 3.45 1.95
N MET A 278 17.25 2.28 2.29
CA MET A 278 16.49 1.05 2.31
C MET A 278 16.13 0.69 3.75
N PRO A 279 14.84 0.43 4.06
CA PRO A 279 14.45 -0.02 5.40
C PRO A 279 15.16 -1.33 5.75
N ALA A 280 15.61 -1.47 7.00
CA ALA A 280 16.18 -2.72 7.48
C ALA A 280 15.11 -3.84 7.42
N ARG A 281 15.54 -5.09 7.25
CA ARG A 281 14.64 -6.28 7.25
C ARG A 281 13.44 -6.17 6.28
N SER A 282 13.65 -5.59 5.10
CA SER A 282 12.59 -5.30 4.13
C SER A 282 12.57 -6.23 2.91
N ILE A 283 13.66 -6.96 2.65
CA ILE A 283 13.82 -7.81 1.45
C ILE A 283 14.05 -9.25 1.85
N LEU A 284 13.19 -10.16 1.39
CA LEU A 284 13.38 -11.59 1.53
C LEU A 284 14.58 -12.04 0.68
N TYR A 285 15.50 -12.80 1.28
CA TYR A 285 16.74 -13.26 0.65
C TYR A 285 17.67 -12.12 0.17
N ALA A 286 17.63 -10.98 0.85
CA ALA A 286 18.43 -9.80 0.52
C ALA A 286 19.92 -10.13 0.31
N ALA A 287 20.56 -9.34 -0.54
CA ALA A 287 22.00 -9.39 -0.72
C ALA A 287 22.74 -8.80 0.49
N HIS A 288 22.22 -7.73 1.09
CA HIS A 288 22.79 -7.14 2.31
C HIS A 288 22.13 -7.70 3.59
N PRO A 289 22.92 -8.20 4.57
CA PRO A 289 22.39 -8.80 5.79
C PRO A 289 21.44 -7.91 6.60
N GLU A 290 21.66 -6.59 6.59
CA GLU A 290 20.84 -5.62 7.33
C GLU A 290 19.45 -5.44 6.71
N ALA A 291 19.31 -5.68 5.40
CA ALA A 291 18.04 -5.62 4.69
C ALA A 291 17.27 -6.95 4.72
N THR A 292 17.91 -8.03 5.17
CA THR A 292 17.34 -9.37 5.15
C THR A 292 16.09 -9.46 6.02
N LEU A 293 14.95 -9.67 5.36
CA LEU A 293 13.71 -10.07 5.98
C LEU A 293 13.83 -11.55 6.38
N PRO A 294 13.73 -11.91 7.68
CA PRO A 294 13.96 -13.28 8.14
C PRO A 294 12.87 -14.25 7.66
N ALA A 295 11.62 -13.79 7.59
CA ALA A 295 10.49 -14.56 7.09
C ALA A 295 9.43 -13.62 6.50
N PRO A 296 8.64 -14.05 5.50
CA PRO A 296 7.51 -13.28 4.99
C PRO A 296 6.48 -12.97 6.09
N ASP A 297 5.99 -11.73 6.12
CA ASP A 297 4.85 -11.34 6.95
C ASP A 297 3.57 -11.35 6.10
N ASP A 298 2.68 -12.30 6.40
CA ASP A 298 1.38 -12.43 5.70
C ASP A 298 0.50 -11.18 5.90
N GLY A 299 0.67 -10.43 6.99
CA GLY A 299 -0.05 -9.19 7.26
C GLY A 299 0.50 -7.98 6.52
N ALA A 300 1.71 -8.06 5.94
CA ALA A 300 2.31 -6.96 5.20
C ALA A 300 1.59 -6.72 3.86
N ALA A 301 1.42 -5.45 3.47
CA ALA A 301 0.74 -5.07 2.22
C ALA A 301 1.51 -5.48 0.95
N GLU A 302 2.77 -5.86 1.10
CA GLU A 302 3.67 -6.20 0.01
C GLU A 302 4.82 -7.07 0.50
N LEU A 303 5.45 -7.76 -0.43
CA LEU A 303 6.65 -8.55 -0.20
C LEU A 303 7.68 -8.23 -1.29
N VAL A 304 8.90 -7.90 -0.89
CA VAL A 304 10.02 -7.75 -1.81
C VAL A 304 10.97 -8.93 -1.65
N ILE A 305 11.39 -9.50 -2.78
CA ILE A 305 12.20 -10.71 -2.86
C ILE A 305 13.42 -10.44 -3.74
N HIS A 306 14.60 -10.77 -3.25
CA HIS A 306 15.77 -10.90 -4.10
C HIS A 306 15.81 -12.32 -4.69
N LEU A 307 15.51 -12.41 -6.00
CA LEU A 307 15.34 -13.68 -6.71
C LEU A 307 16.63 -14.51 -6.76
N GLY A 308 17.80 -13.87 -6.74
CA GLY A 308 19.09 -14.54 -6.72
C GLY A 308 19.46 -15.19 -5.38
N GLY A 309 18.79 -14.80 -4.29
CA GLY A 309 19.09 -15.31 -2.94
C GLY A 309 18.25 -16.53 -2.51
N GLY A 310 17.26 -16.95 -3.30
CA GLY A 310 16.36 -18.06 -2.98
C GLY A 310 15.70 -18.66 -4.22
N GLN A 311 14.78 -19.61 -4.04
CA GLN A 311 14.06 -20.26 -5.15
C GLN A 311 12.56 -20.47 -4.87
N ALA A 312 12.14 -20.34 -3.62
CA ALA A 312 10.74 -20.50 -3.23
C ALA A 312 10.44 -19.74 -1.94
N ALA A 313 9.19 -19.36 -1.76
CA ALA A 313 8.67 -18.79 -0.52
C ALA A 313 7.18 -19.11 -0.39
N ARG A 314 6.62 -18.91 0.80
CA ARG A 314 5.17 -18.94 1.04
C ARG A 314 4.76 -17.62 1.64
N TRP A 315 3.73 -16.99 1.06
CA TRP A 315 3.22 -15.71 1.53
C TRP A 315 1.73 -15.60 1.26
N ARG A 316 0.95 -15.21 2.27
CA ARG A 316 -0.52 -15.09 2.22
C ARG A 316 -1.21 -16.35 1.71
N GLY A 317 -0.68 -17.51 2.10
CA GLY A 317 -1.15 -18.82 1.63
C GLY A 317 -0.77 -19.17 0.18
N LEU A 318 -0.13 -18.26 -0.58
CA LEU A 318 0.38 -18.52 -1.92
C LEU A 318 1.75 -19.20 -1.84
N ASP A 319 1.91 -20.28 -2.60
CA ASP A 319 3.21 -20.89 -2.82
C ASP A 319 3.89 -20.22 -4.02
N LEU A 320 5.04 -19.59 -3.77
CA LEU A 320 5.85 -18.84 -4.73
C LEU A 320 7.07 -19.69 -5.10
N ARG A 321 7.35 -19.83 -6.39
CA ARG A 321 8.57 -20.49 -6.90
C ARG A 321 9.16 -19.69 -8.03
N TRP A 322 10.48 -19.68 -8.15
CA TRP A 322 11.15 -19.00 -9.25
C TRP A 322 12.49 -19.63 -9.60
N HIS A 323 12.92 -19.42 -10.83
CA HIS A 323 14.23 -19.83 -11.31
C HIS A 323 14.70 -18.93 -12.46
N PRO A 324 16.02 -18.77 -12.64
CA PRO A 324 16.56 -18.01 -13.76
C PRO A 324 16.33 -18.77 -15.09
N VAL A 325 16.11 -18.01 -16.17
CA VAL A 325 16.01 -18.49 -17.56
C VAL A 325 16.79 -17.53 -18.46
N GLY A 326 18.10 -17.80 -18.62
CA GLY A 326 19.03 -16.85 -19.25
C GLY A 326 19.11 -15.55 -18.44
N PRO A 327 18.94 -14.36 -19.05
CA PRO A 327 18.89 -13.08 -18.33
C PRO A 327 17.54 -12.79 -17.68
N ASN A 328 16.55 -13.67 -17.85
CA ASN A 328 15.18 -13.50 -17.38
C ASN A 328 14.88 -14.38 -16.17
N TRP A 329 13.71 -14.17 -15.56
CA TRP A 329 13.21 -14.99 -14.46
C TRP A 329 11.89 -15.62 -14.82
N GLN A 330 11.73 -16.90 -14.53
CA GLN A 330 10.42 -17.54 -14.57
C GLN A 330 9.90 -17.64 -13.14
N VAL A 331 8.69 -17.12 -12.91
CA VAL A 331 8.01 -17.16 -11.62
C VAL A 331 6.72 -17.95 -11.76
N GLN A 332 6.48 -18.82 -10.79
CA GLN A 332 5.26 -19.59 -10.63
C GLN A 332 4.54 -19.20 -9.34
N VAL A 333 3.27 -18.81 -9.44
CA VAL A 333 2.42 -18.45 -8.31
C VAL A 333 1.03 -19.06 -8.49
N GLY A 334 0.57 -19.85 -7.51
CA GLY A 334 -0.81 -20.36 -7.53
C GLY A 334 -1.19 -21.15 -8.79
N GLY A 335 -0.22 -21.81 -9.41
CA GLY A 335 -0.40 -22.53 -10.69
C GLY A 335 -0.21 -21.69 -11.96
N GLN A 336 -0.14 -20.37 -11.86
CA GLN A 336 0.19 -19.48 -12.98
C GLN A 336 1.71 -19.36 -13.15
N VAL A 337 2.16 -19.17 -14.39
CA VAL A 337 3.58 -19.00 -14.74
C VAL A 337 3.77 -17.71 -15.52
N ALA A 338 4.78 -16.92 -15.16
CA ALA A 338 5.13 -15.67 -15.81
C ALA A 338 6.63 -15.58 -16.09
N LEU A 339 6.99 -15.06 -17.26
CA LEU A 339 8.37 -14.73 -17.61
C LEU A 339 8.62 -13.25 -17.37
N LEU A 340 9.47 -12.94 -16.41
CA LEU A 340 9.86 -11.58 -16.03
C LEU A 340 11.16 -11.19 -16.75
N ARG A 341 11.16 -10.04 -17.41
CA ARG A 341 12.26 -9.58 -18.26
C ARG A 341 12.82 -8.24 -17.74
N PRO A 342 14.00 -8.22 -17.10
CA PRO A 342 14.52 -7.01 -16.45
C PRO A 342 14.92 -5.90 -17.42
N ASP A 343 15.25 -6.22 -18.67
CA ASP A 343 15.70 -5.23 -19.68
C ASP A 343 14.54 -4.54 -20.41
N ARG A 344 13.29 -4.85 -20.05
CA ARG A 344 12.09 -4.29 -20.69
C ARG A 344 11.73 -2.90 -20.14
N PRO A 345 10.98 -2.07 -20.91
CA PRO A 345 10.51 -0.79 -20.41
C PRO A 345 9.64 -0.95 -19.15
N PRO A 346 9.53 0.07 -18.28
CA PRO A 346 8.78 0.02 -17.02
C PRO A 346 7.37 -0.57 -17.13
N ALA A 347 6.65 -0.28 -18.21
CA ALA A 347 5.29 -0.77 -18.45
C ALA A 347 5.20 -2.29 -18.65
N GLU A 348 6.26 -2.92 -19.16
CA GLU A 348 6.37 -4.38 -19.36
C GLU A 348 6.98 -5.08 -18.13
N ARG A 349 7.60 -4.33 -17.22
CA ARG A 349 8.16 -4.85 -15.95
C ARG A 349 7.15 -4.89 -14.81
N VAL A 350 5.91 -4.48 -15.08
CA VAL A 350 4.79 -4.62 -14.16
C VAL A 350 3.75 -5.54 -14.79
N LEU A 351 3.42 -6.63 -14.10
CA LEU A 351 2.49 -7.66 -14.55
C LEU A 351 1.45 -7.94 -13.46
N THR A 352 0.26 -8.40 -13.86
CA THR A 352 -0.76 -8.87 -12.91
C THR A 352 -1.09 -10.32 -13.21
N LEU A 353 -0.96 -11.18 -12.20
CA LEU A 353 -1.36 -12.58 -12.22
C LEU A 353 -2.75 -12.72 -11.61
N LEU A 354 -3.61 -13.52 -12.24
CA LEU A 354 -4.95 -13.83 -11.75
C LEU A 354 -4.87 -15.05 -10.81
N THR A 355 -4.42 -14.80 -9.59
CA THR A 355 -4.28 -15.81 -8.54
C THR A 355 -5.54 -15.86 -7.66
N ALA A 356 -5.75 -16.98 -6.97
CA ALA A 356 -6.77 -17.09 -5.92
C ALA A 356 -6.10 -16.99 -4.53
N PRO A 357 -6.67 -16.25 -3.56
CA PRO A 357 -8.00 -15.63 -3.60
C PRO A 357 -8.04 -14.22 -4.21
N PHE A 358 -6.88 -13.59 -4.49
CA PHE A 358 -6.78 -12.25 -5.06
C PHE A 358 -5.77 -12.22 -6.22
N PRO A 359 -5.95 -11.33 -7.22
CA PRO A 359 -4.91 -11.08 -8.21
C PRO A 359 -3.63 -10.55 -7.57
N LEU A 360 -2.48 -10.84 -8.15
CA LEU A 360 -1.18 -10.44 -7.62
C LEU A 360 -0.43 -9.61 -8.65
N ARG A 361 -0.09 -8.37 -8.29
CA ARG A 361 0.77 -7.51 -9.10
C ARG A 361 2.23 -7.77 -8.77
N LEU A 362 3.02 -7.90 -9.83
CA LEU A 362 4.45 -8.14 -9.81
C LEU A 362 5.13 -6.91 -10.42
N ALA A 363 6.16 -6.38 -9.77
CA ALA A 363 7.06 -5.38 -10.36
C ALA A 363 8.52 -5.87 -10.27
N LEU A 364 9.28 -5.73 -11.35
CA LEU A 364 10.66 -6.23 -11.45
C LEU A 364 11.67 -5.10 -11.66
N SER A 365 12.73 -5.10 -10.84
CA SER A 365 13.95 -4.31 -11.04
C SER A 365 15.18 -5.22 -10.91
N GLY A 366 15.92 -5.45 -12.00
CA GLY A 366 17.06 -6.37 -12.01
C GLY A 366 16.67 -7.78 -11.51
N ALA A 367 17.25 -8.20 -10.39
CA ALA A 367 16.95 -9.47 -9.71
C ALA A 367 15.98 -9.32 -8.52
N TYR A 368 15.30 -8.18 -8.39
CA TYR A 368 14.40 -7.88 -7.29
C TYR A 368 12.95 -7.84 -7.76
N LEU A 369 12.09 -8.55 -7.05
CA LEU A 369 10.67 -8.69 -7.33
C LEU A 369 9.84 -8.14 -6.18
N LEU A 370 8.95 -7.21 -6.48
CA LEU A 370 7.91 -6.73 -5.57
C LEU A 370 6.60 -7.45 -5.90
N LEU A 371 5.97 -7.98 -4.87
CA LEU A 371 4.64 -8.59 -4.90
C LEU A 371 3.64 -7.72 -4.15
N HIS A 372 2.53 -7.37 -4.79
CA HIS A 372 1.45 -6.60 -4.19
C HIS A 372 0.10 -7.27 -4.48
N PRO A 373 -0.70 -7.64 -3.47
CA PRO A 373 -2.00 -8.25 -3.65
C PRO A 373 -3.01 -7.17 -4.09
N GLU A 374 -3.70 -7.43 -5.18
CA GLU A 374 -4.73 -6.54 -5.70
C GLU A 374 -6.06 -6.72 -4.98
N GLY A 375 -6.91 -5.70 -5.11
CA GLY A 375 -8.25 -5.68 -4.57
C GLY A 375 -8.41 -4.74 -3.37
N PRO A 376 -9.66 -4.41 -3.02
CA PRO A 376 -9.94 -3.48 -1.93
C PRO A 376 -9.48 -4.07 -0.58
N PRO A 377 -8.68 -3.36 0.23
CA PRO A 377 -8.20 -3.84 1.53
C PRO A 377 -9.31 -4.32 2.46
N ALA A 378 -10.50 -3.69 2.38
CA ALA A 378 -11.67 -4.06 3.15
C ALA A 378 -12.16 -5.49 2.86
N GLU A 379 -12.09 -5.93 1.60
CA GLU A 379 -12.52 -7.29 1.23
C GLU A 379 -11.52 -8.34 1.72
N GLN A 380 -10.22 -8.04 1.62
CA GLN A 380 -9.17 -8.92 2.15
C GLN A 380 -9.28 -9.07 3.68
N LEU A 381 -9.55 -7.97 4.40
CA LEU A 381 -9.85 -8.04 5.83
C LEU A 381 -11.13 -8.80 6.13
N GLY A 382 -12.18 -8.62 5.34
CA GLY A 382 -13.42 -9.37 5.49
C GLY A 382 -13.25 -10.89 5.33
N GLN A 383 -12.36 -11.32 4.45
CA GLN A 383 -11.97 -12.73 4.32
C GLN A 383 -11.15 -13.20 5.53
N LEU A 384 -10.20 -12.38 6.03
CA LEU A 384 -9.45 -12.71 7.25
C LEU A 384 -10.37 -12.78 8.48
N ALA A 385 -11.41 -11.95 8.55
CA ALA A 385 -12.39 -11.95 9.63
C ALA A 385 -13.15 -13.28 9.72
N THR A 386 -13.67 -13.79 8.60
CA THR A 386 -14.36 -15.08 8.57
C THR A 386 -13.42 -16.24 8.92
N HIS A 387 -12.16 -16.18 8.46
CA HIS A 387 -11.12 -17.14 8.85
C HIS A 387 -10.77 -17.05 10.35
N ALA A 388 -10.75 -15.85 10.93
CA ALA A 388 -10.48 -15.64 12.35
C ALA A 388 -11.61 -16.23 13.21
N ARG A 389 -12.87 -16.07 12.79
CA ARG A 389 -14.01 -16.71 13.45
C ARG A 389 -13.92 -18.23 13.38
N ALA A 390 -13.57 -18.80 12.22
CA ALA A 390 -13.36 -20.23 12.07
C ALA A 390 -12.24 -20.75 12.97
N ALA A 391 -11.08 -20.09 12.96
CA ALA A 391 -9.95 -20.44 13.80
C ALA A 391 -10.32 -20.35 15.29
N ALA A 392 -10.98 -19.28 15.72
CA ALA A 392 -11.42 -19.11 17.10
C ALA A 392 -12.42 -20.18 17.55
N ARG A 393 -13.33 -20.60 16.65
CA ARG A 393 -14.25 -21.71 16.92
C ARG A 393 -13.51 -23.03 17.09
N LEU A 394 -12.47 -23.30 16.29
CA LEU A 394 -11.63 -24.49 16.47
C LEU A 394 -10.88 -24.44 17.81
N LEU A 395 -10.32 -23.28 18.18
CA LEU A 395 -9.52 -23.08 19.39
C LEU A 395 -10.33 -23.07 20.70
N ASP A 396 -11.65 -23.25 20.64
CA ASP A 396 -12.51 -23.47 21.82
C ASP A 396 -12.06 -24.71 22.63
N PRO A 397 -11.65 -24.58 23.91
CA PRO A 397 -11.29 -25.71 24.76
C PRO A 397 -12.50 -26.53 25.19
N GLY A 398 -13.73 -26.01 25.02
CA GLY A 398 -14.97 -26.67 25.40
C GLY A 398 -15.08 -28.09 24.84
N GLY A 399 -15.56 -29.02 25.67
CA GLY A 399 -15.67 -30.44 25.31
C GLY A 399 -14.32 -31.08 24.96
N GLN A 400 -13.24 -30.65 25.62
CA GLN A 400 -11.86 -31.11 25.37
C GLN A 400 -11.48 -30.89 23.89
N HIS A 401 -11.52 -29.62 23.46
CA HIS A 401 -11.26 -29.21 22.08
C HIS A 401 -12.13 -29.97 21.06
N ALA A 402 -13.42 -30.11 21.35
CA ALA A 402 -14.34 -30.89 20.53
C ALA A 402 -14.37 -30.40 19.07
N ASN A 403 -14.29 -29.08 18.84
CA ASN A 403 -14.31 -28.51 17.49
C ASN A 403 -13.06 -28.86 16.68
N LEU A 404 -11.87 -28.87 17.29
CA LEU A 404 -10.64 -29.34 16.62
C LEU A 404 -10.72 -30.84 16.27
N ARG A 405 -11.21 -31.67 17.20
CA ARG A 405 -11.40 -33.11 16.96
C ARG A 405 -12.39 -33.36 15.82
N LEU A 406 -13.50 -32.63 15.82
CA LEU A 406 -14.50 -32.66 14.76
C LEU A 406 -13.96 -32.21 13.41
N ALA A 407 -13.21 -31.09 13.36
CA ALA A 407 -12.58 -30.60 12.13
C ALA A 407 -11.60 -31.62 11.53
N ARG A 408 -10.84 -32.33 12.38
CA ARG A 408 -9.95 -33.40 11.93
C ARG A 408 -10.72 -34.62 11.40
N ALA A 409 -11.80 -35.02 12.06
CA ALA A 409 -12.67 -36.10 11.60
C ALA A 409 -13.32 -35.74 10.25
N ALA A 410 -13.84 -34.52 10.12
CA ALA A 410 -14.37 -34.00 8.86
C ALA A 410 -13.31 -34.00 7.77
N ALA A 411 -12.08 -33.58 8.08
CA ALA A 411 -10.98 -33.64 7.13
C ALA A 411 -10.63 -35.07 6.67
N GLN A 412 -10.78 -36.10 7.53
CA GLN A 412 -10.61 -37.51 7.14
C GLN A 412 -11.75 -37.99 6.24
N MET A 413 -13.00 -37.69 6.61
CA MET A 413 -14.18 -38.05 5.81
C MET A 413 -14.15 -37.42 4.41
N LEU A 414 -13.82 -36.13 4.31
CA LEU A 414 -13.72 -35.41 3.05
C LEU A 414 -12.56 -35.88 2.15
N GLN A 415 -11.63 -36.68 2.69
CA GLN A 415 -10.58 -37.36 1.91
C GLN A 415 -11.00 -38.75 1.43
N GLY A 416 -12.26 -39.16 1.66
CA GLY A 416 -12.75 -40.50 1.37
C GLY A 416 -12.32 -41.55 2.40
N GLY A 417 -11.79 -41.13 3.56
CA GLY A 417 -11.43 -42.01 4.66
C GLY A 417 -12.60 -42.34 5.59
N ARG A 418 -12.33 -43.12 6.64
CA ARG A 418 -13.24 -43.35 7.78
C ARG A 418 -12.71 -42.60 9.00
N VAL A 419 -13.63 -42.12 9.86
CA VAL A 419 -13.25 -41.46 11.11
C VAL A 419 -12.62 -42.47 12.08
N ASP A 420 -11.39 -42.19 12.52
CA ASP A 420 -10.76 -42.94 13.60
C ASP A 420 -11.12 -42.32 14.96
N ALA A 421 -12.25 -42.79 15.51
CA ALA A 421 -12.75 -42.30 16.80
C ALA A 421 -11.82 -42.62 17.98
N ALA A 422 -11.00 -43.69 17.89
CA ALA A 422 -10.04 -44.02 18.94
C ALA A 422 -8.90 -42.99 19.00
N VAL A 423 -8.44 -42.52 17.84
CA VAL A 423 -7.38 -41.49 17.73
C VAL A 423 -7.92 -40.08 17.95
N LEU A 424 -9.18 -39.81 17.63
CA LEU A 424 -9.82 -38.48 17.72
C LEU A 424 -10.78 -38.33 18.92
N GLY A 425 -10.77 -39.28 19.85
CA GLY A 425 -11.54 -39.22 21.08
C GLY A 425 -11.04 -38.16 22.08
N PRO A 426 -11.74 -37.97 23.21
CA PRO A 426 -11.35 -37.13 24.36
C PRO A 426 -9.86 -37.13 24.72
N ALA A 427 -9.24 -38.31 24.79
CA ALA A 427 -7.84 -38.46 25.19
C ALA A 427 -6.85 -37.74 24.24
N SER A 428 -7.22 -37.54 22.97
CA SER A 428 -6.40 -36.81 22.01
C SER A 428 -6.26 -35.32 22.32
N ALA A 429 -7.16 -34.76 23.14
CA ALA A 429 -7.17 -33.35 23.50
C ALA A 429 -5.97 -32.94 24.37
N GLU A 430 -5.35 -33.90 25.05
CA GLU A 430 -4.15 -33.65 25.88
C GLU A 430 -3.02 -33.03 25.06
N LYS A 431 -2.85 -33.48 23.81
CA LYS A 431 -1.84 -32.94 22.90
C LYS A 431 -2.08 -31.46 22.56
N TYR A 432 -3.35 -31.03 22.55
CA TYR A 432 -3.68 -29.62 22.29
C TYR A 432 -3.49 -28.76 23.53
N ARG A 433 -3.80 -29.28 24.71
CA ARG A 433 -3.57 -28.59 26.00
C ARG A 433 -2.08 -28.35 26.27
N GLN A 434 -1.22 -29.27 25.84
CA GLN A 434 0.23 -29.16 25.99
C GLN A 434 0.90 -28.30 24.89
N ALA A 435 0.20 -28.00 23.80
CA ALA A 435 0.76 -27.19 22.71
C ALA A 435 0.83 -25.71 23.11
N SER A 436 1.88 -25.01 22.64
CA SER A 436 1.93 -23.55 22.81
C SER A 436 0.76 -22.88 22.06
N PRO A 437 0.25 -21.72 22.52
CA PRO A 437 -0.84 -21.01 21.85
C PRO A 437 -0.55 -20.72 20.37
N GLU A 438 0.69 -20.37 20.04
CA GLU A 438 1.15 -20.13 18.67
C GLU A 438 1.09 -21.39 17.80
N THR A 439 1.55 -22.54 18.33
CA THR A 439 1.50 -23.82 17.63
C THR A 439 0.06 -24.23 17.38
N LEU A 440 -0.80 -24.05 18.38
CA LEU A 440 -2.21 -24.42 18.29
C LEU A 440 -2.98 -23.52 17.31
N LEU A 441 -2.71 -22.21 17.30
CA LEU A 441 -3.27 -21.28 16.31
C LEU A 441 -2.79 -21.62 14.90
N THR A 442 -1.51 -21.89 14.71
CA THR A 442 -0.95 -22.29 13.41
C THR A 442 -1.62 -23.58 12.91
N PHE A 443 -1.82 -24.55 13.80
CA PHE A 443 -2.53 -25.79 13.49
C PHE A 443 -4.00 -25.53 13.11
N ALA A 444 -4.72 -24.71 13.87
CA ALA A 444 -6.10 -24.34 13.59
C ALA A 444 -6.23 -23.61 12.24
N ARG A 445 -5.37 -22.63 11.97
CA ARG A 445 -5.33 -21.89 10.69
C ARG A 445 -5.12 -22.82 9.49
N LYS A 446 -4.14 -23.73 9.59
CA LYS A 446 -3.90 -24.76 8.55
C LYS A 446 -5.12 -25.66 8.36
N GLY A 447 -5.76 -26.06 9.45
CA GLY A 447 -6.99 -26.84 9.44
C GLY A 447 -8.14 -26.13 8.73
N VAL A 448 -8.40 -24.87 9.06
CA VAL A 448 -9.42 -24.03 8.40
C VAL A 448 -9.12 -23.93 6.90
N GLY A 449 -7.91 -23.53 6.52
CA GLY A 449 -7.54 -23.38 5.11
C GLY A 449 -7.69 -24.67 4.30
N ALA A 450 -7.29 -25.82 4.87
CA ALA A 450 -7.44 -27.11 4.21
C ALA A 450 -8.92 -27.54 4.06
N LEU A 451 -9.76 -27.25 5.05
CA LEU A 451 -11.20 -27.53 4.98
C LEU A 451 -11.88 -26.60 3.97
N VAL A 452 -11.62 -25.30 4.05
CA VAL A 452 -12.15 -24.30 3.09
C VAL A 452 -11.79 -24.67 1.66
N ALA A 453 -10.53 -25.02 1.37
CA ALA A 453 -10.09 -25.40 0.03
C ALA A 453 -10.78 -26.66 -0.53
N ARG A 454 -11.36 -27.50 0.33
CA ARG A 454 -12.17 -28.67 -0.05
C ARG A 454 -13.65 -28.31 -0.17
N LEU A 455 -14.16 -27.52 0.76
CA LEU A 455 -15.55 -27.06 0.77
C LEU A 455 -15.89 -26.32 -0.52
N THR A 456 -14.96 -25.55 -1.09
CA THR A 456 -15.14 -24.88 -2.39
C THR A 456 -15.39 -25.82 -3.57
N ARG A 457 -15.16 -27.13 -3.41
CA ARG A 457 -15.38 -28.16 -4.43
C ARG A 457 -16.63 -29.02 -4.18
N LEU A 458 -17.35 -28.74 -3.10
CA LEU A 458 -18.49 -29.53 -2.64
C LEU A 458 -19.74 -28.66 -2.61
N THR A 459 -20.90 -29.31 -2.69
CA THR A 459 -22.17 -28.63 -2.39
C THR A 459 -22.29 -28.39 -0.88
N PRO A 460 -23.04 -27.36 -0.44
CA PRO A 460 -23.28 -27.12 0.98
C PRO A 460 -23.88 -28.33 1.70
N GLN A 461 -24.76 -29.08 1.05
CA GLN A 461 -25.41 -30.27 1.60
C GLN A 461 -24.42 -31.42 1.84
N GLU A 462 -23.51 -31.68 0.89
CA GLU A 462 -22.47 -32.70 1.05
C GLU A 462 -21.50 -32.35 2.17
N ALA A 463 -21.11 -31.09 2.25
CA ALA A 463 -20.28 -30.58 3.33
C ALA A 463 -20.96 -30.74 4.70
N GLU A 464 -22.22 -30.34 4.82
CA GLU A 464 -22.99 -30.48 6.06
C GLU A 464 -23.12 -31.95 6.47
N ALA A 465 -23.44 -32.83 5.52
CA ALA A 465 -23.56 -34.27 5.76
C ALA A 465 -22.24 -34.88 6.26
N ALA A 466 -21.10 -34.48 5.69
CA ALA A 466 -19.78 -34.94 6.11
C ALA A 466 -19.42 -34.50 7.54
N LEU A 467 -19.72 -33.25 7.90
CA LEU A 467 -19.52 -32.74 9.26
C LEU A 467 -20.44 -33.43 10.28
N ARG A 468 -21.71 -33.68 9.91
CA ARG A 468 -22.68 -34.37 10.75
C ARG A 468 -22.26 -35.82 11.02
N ALA A 469 -21.93 -36.57 9.97
CA ALA A 469 -21.43 -37.94 10.11
C ALA A 469 -20.13 -38.01 10.95
N SER A 470 -19.29 -36.98 10.87
CA SER A 470 -18.08 -36.87 11.69
C SER A 470 -18.39 -36.62 13.17
N ALA A 471 -19.43 -35.84 13.47
CA ALA A 471 -19.88 -35.63 14.84
C ALA A 471 -20.51 -36.90 15.42
N ASP A 472 -21.35 -37.60 14.64
CA ASP A 472 -21.96 -38.87 15.04
C ASP A 472 -20.88 -39.91 15.39
N ALA A 473 -19.84 -40.03 14.55
CA ALA A 473 -18.71 -40.93 14.78
C ALA A 473 -17.91 -40.60 16.05
N LEU A 474 -17.91 -39.34 16.49
CA LEU A 474 -17.22 -38.88 17.70
C LEU A 474 -18.14 -38.79 18.94
N GLY A 475 -19.44 -39.10 18.79
CA GLY A 475 -20.43 -38.93 19.85
C GLY A 475 -20.64 -37.46 20.25
N LEU A 476 -20.51 -36.51 19.31
CA LEU A 476 -20.70 -35.08 19.56
C LEU A 476 -22.11 -34.63 19.16
N PRO A 477 -22.69 -33.62 19.84
CA PRO A 477 -24.02 -33.11 19.50
C PRO A 477 -24.10 -32.56 18.07
N PRO A 478 -25.22 -32.78 17.35
CA PRO A 478 -25.39 -32.33 15.97
C PRO A 478 -25.34 -30.80 15.83
N GLN A 479 -25.75 -30.06 16.86
CA GLN A 479 -25.65 -28.59 16.88
C GLN A 479 -24.20 -28.11 16.74
N ARG A 480 -23.23 -28.87 17.27
CA ARG A 480 -21.82 -28.54 17.18
C ARG A 480 -21.30 -28.70 15.74
N ALA A 481 -21.75 -29.74 15.03
CA ALA A 481 -21.45 -29.93 13.62
C ALA A 481 -22.02 -28.81 12.75
N ARG A 482 -23.28 -28.45 12.99
CA ARG A 482 -23.94 -27.35 12.27
C ARG A 482 -23.22 -26.02 12.49
N ALA A 483 -22.93 -25.66 13.74
CA ALA A 483 -22.21 -24.42 14.04
C ALA A 483 -20.80 -24.39 13.43
N LEU A 484 -20.10 -25.53 13.37
CA LEU A 484 -18.80 -25.59 12.69
C LEU A 484 -18.94 -25.48 11.17
N HIS A 485 -19.96 -26.13 10.59
CA HIS A 485 -20.28 -26.01 9.17
C HIS A 485 -20.58 -24.55 8.79
N ASP A 486 -21.43 -23.85 9.55
CA ASP A 486 -21.82 -22.47 9.27
C ASP A 486 -20.61 -21.53 9.20
N VAL A 487 -19.68 -21.65 10.16
CA VAL A 487 -18.48 -20.79 10.22
C VAL A 487 -17.47 -21.16 9.12
N LEU A 488 -17.29 -22.44 8.80
CA LEU A 488 -16.42 -22.86 7.70
C LEU A 488 -16.98 -22.50 6.32
N HIS A 489 -18.30 -22.60 6.14
CA HIS A 489 -18.99 -22.18 4.94
C HIS A 489 -18.86 -20.66 4.75
N ALA A 490 -19.04 -19.87 5.82
CA ALA A 490 -18.78 -18.44 5.79
C ALA A 490 -17.33 -18.13 5.39
N ALA A 491 -16.35 -18.83 5.97
CA ALA A 491 -14.94 -18.68 5.59
C ALA A 491 -14.62 -19.05 4.14
N ALA A 492 -15.39 -19.96 3.53
CA ALA A 492 -15.18 -20.41 2.15
C ALA A 492 -15.84 -19.52 1.10
N PHE A 493 -17.00 -18.93 1.40
CA PHE A 493 -17.86 -18.33 0.37
C PHE A 493 -18.31 -16.90 0.69
N THR A 494 -18.00 -16.38 1.88
CA THR A 494 -18.44 -15.05 2.29
C THR A 494 -17.26 -14.18 2.74
N SER A 495 -17.38 -12.88 2.49
CA SER A 495 -16.50 -11.87 3.08
C SER A 495 -17.31 -11.08 4.10
N GLU A 496 -16.83 -11.01 5.34
CA GLU A 496 -17.50 -10.26 6.38
C GLU A 496 -17.29 -8.76 6.19
N ARG A 497 -18.33 -7.96 6.42
CA ARG A 497 -18.21 -6.51 6.32
C ARG A 497 -17.47 -5.96 7.54
N VAL A 498 -16.22 -5.56 7.33
CA VAL A 498 -15.39 -4.88 8.33
C VAL A 498 -15.53 -3.36 8.17
N PRO A 499 -15.73 -2.58 9.25
CA PRO A 499 -15.79 -1.12 9.16
C PRO A 499 -14.51 -0.50 8.59
N SER A 500 -14.61 0.66 7.93
CA SER A 500 -13.42 1.40 7.50
C SER A 500 -12.59 1.83 8.72
N PRO A 501 -11.25 1.78 8.63
CA PRO A 501 -10.40 2.09 9.76
C PRO A 501 -10.45 3.58 10.11
N GLN A 502 -10.41 3.86 11.40
CA GLN A 502 -10.30 5.21 11.93
C GLN A 502 -8.88 5.46 12.47
N PRO A 503 -8.34 6.69 12.37
CA PRO A 503 -7.03 7.03 12.91
C PRO A 503 -7.10 7.23 14.44
N LEU A 504 -7.39 6.15 15.17
CA LEU A 504 -7.53 6.14 16.63
C LEU A 504 -6.36 5.41 17.28
N THR A 505 -5.90 5.94 18.41
CA THR A 505 -4.86 5.32 19.27
C THR A 505 -5.44 4.55 20.45
N HIS A 506 -6.74 4.69 20.69
CA HIS A 506 -7.47 3.92 21.70
C HIS A 506 -8.81 3.43 21.14
N LEU A 507 -9.11 2.15 21.35
CA LEU A 507 -10.35 1.52 20.89
C LEU A 507 -10.89 0.57 21.95
N THR A 508 -12.15 0.76 22.36
CA THR A 508 -12.86 -0.18 23.24
C THR A 508 -13.70 -1.11 22.37
N LEU A 509 -13.55 -2.43 22.55
CA LEU A 509 -14.32 -3.40 21.78
C LEU A 509 -15.75 -3.51 22.35
N PRO A 510 -16.78 -3.60 21.48
CA PRO A 510 -18.18 -3.55 21.89
C PRO A 510 -18.66 -4.80 22.66
N GLY A 511 -17.95 -5.92 22.57
CA GLY A 511 -18.32 -7.16 23.27
C GLY A 511 -19.47 -7.95 22.65
N ASP A 512 -20.02 -7.49 21.54
CA ASP A 512 -21.10 -8.13 20.78
C ASP A 512 -20.59 -9.03 19.63
N GLY A 513 -19.28 -9.20 19.52
CA GLY A 513 -18.65 -9.96 18.45
C GLY A 513 -18.42 -9.17 17.17
N THR A 514 -18.83 -7.90 17.07
CA THR A 514 -18.61 -7.07 15.89
C THR A 514 -17.14 -6.59 15.79
N PHE A 515 -16.64 -6.43 14.57
CA PHE A 515 -15.30 -5.89 14.33
C PHE A 515 -15.31 -4.37 14.43
N ALA A 516 -14.30 -3.82 15.10
CA ALA A 516 -13.95 -2.40 15.03
C ALA A 516 -12.56 -2.25 14.39
N SER A 517 -12.35 -1.18 13.62
CA SER A 517 -11.18 -1.03 12.75
C SER A 517 -10.42 0.26 13.00
N VAL A 518 -9.09 0.18 12.94
CA VAL A 518 -8.17 1.30 13.17
C VAL A 518 -6.99 1.27 12.21
N THR A 519 -6.41 2.44 11.95
CA THR A 519 -5.19 2.58 11.16
C THR A 519 -3.99 2.51 12.09
N LEU A 520 -3.12 1.52 11.88
CA LEU A 520 -1.81 1.41 12.52
C LEU A 520 -0.88 2.49 11.94
N GLY A 521 -0.33 3.31 12.83
CA GLY A 521 0.72 4.27 12.53
C GLY A 521 1.94 4.03 13.41
N ASP A 522 2.75 5.08 13.60
CA ASP A 522 3.92 5.04 14.48
C ASP A 522 3.54 5.02 15.97
N GLU A 523 2.37 5.59 16.31
CA GLU A 523 1.86 5.56 17.67
C GLU A 523 1.23 4.20 18.00
N PRO A 524 1.49 3.65 19.20
CA PRO A 524 0.90 2.39 19.61
C PRO A 524 -0.62 2.53 19.78
N VAL A 525 -1.34 1.50 19.36
CA VAL A 525 -2.80 1.43 19.50
C VAL A 525 -3.15 0.61 20.73
N THR A 526 -3.98 1.16 21.62
CA THR A 526 -4.43 0.48 22.83
C THR A 526 -5.86 -0.02 22.65
N LEU A 527 -6.08 -1.33 22.81
CA LEU A 527 -7.40 -1.94 22.80
C LEU A 527 -7.85 -2.26 24.23
N THR A 528 -9.10 -1.93 24.55
CA THR A 528 -9.76 -2.34 25.79
C THR A 528 -10.79 -3.42 25.50
N VAL A 529 -10.63 -4.60 26.11
CA VAL A 529 -11.43 -5.80 25.86
C VAL A 529 -11.83 -6.45 27.18
N ALA A 530 -13.13 -6.64 27.43
CA ALA A 530 -13.64 -7.19 28.70
C ALA A 530 -12.95 -6.61 29.97
N GLY A 531 -12.68 -5.29 29.98
CA GLY A 531 -11.99 -4.61 31.09
C GLY A 531 -10.47 -4.76 31.14
N HIS A 532 -9.86 -5.47 30.19
CA HIS A 532 -8.41 -5.64 30.07
C HIS A 532 -7.85 -4.76 28.96
N THR A 533 -6.63 -4.26 29.16
CA THR A 533 -5.94 -3.43 28.18
C THR A 533 -4.85 -4.24 27.49
N LEU A 534 -4.78 -4.13 26.16
CA LEU A 534 -3.70 -4.68 25.35
C LEU A 534 -3.22 -3.63 24.36
N THR A 535 -1.93 -3.60 24.07
CA THR A 535 -1.31 -2.56 23.24
C THR A 535 -0.67 -3.17 22.01
N LEU A 536 -1.03 -2.69 20.82
CA LEU A 536 -0.39 -3.04 19.57
C LEU A 536 0.66 -2.00 19.22
N ARG A 537 1.87 -2.47 18.93
CA ARG A 537 3.01 -1.63 18.54
C ARG A 537 3.52 -2.08 17.19
N ALA A 538 3.62 -1.15 16.23
CA ALA A 538 4.32 -1.41 14.98
C ALA A 538 5.82 -1.57 15.27
N GLU A 539 6.40 -2.67 14.81
CA GLU A 539 7.81 -3.00 14.99
C GLU A 539 8.35 -3.45 13.64
N HIS A 540 9.13 -2.63 12.94
CA HIS A 540 9.55 -3.00 11.59
C HIS A 540 10.34 -4.35 11.59
N PRO A 541 9.90 -5.37 10.84
CA PRO A 541 8.94 -5.35 9.72
C PRO A 541 7.47 -5.75 10.02
N GLY A 542 7.09 -6.06 11.28
CA GLY A 542 5.75 -6.50 11.68
C GLY A 542 5.05 -5.64 12.73
N VAL A 543 4.17 -6.29 13.49
CA VAL A 543 3.41 -5.69 14.61
C VAL A 543 3.46 -6.67 15.77
N SER A 544 3.57 -6.16 16.99
CA SER A 544 3.57 -6.97 18.21
C SER A 544 2.42 -6.54 19.13
N VAL A 545 1.75 -7.51 19.74
CA VAL A 545 0.73 -7.31 20.78
C VAL A 545 1.38 -7.46 22.15
N LEU A 546 1.17 -6.47 23.01
CA LEU A 546 1.68 -6.40 24.37
C LEU A 546 0.51 -6.55 25.33
N LEU A 547 0.54 -7.61 26.15
CA LEU A 547 -0.35 -7.73 27.30
C LEU A 547 0.41 -7.37 28.59
N PRO A 548 -0.24 -6.73 29.56
CA PRO A 548 0.38 -6.42 30.85
C PRO A 548 0.99 -7.67 31.51
N GLY A 549 2.28 -7.61 31.82
CA GLY A 549 3.02 -8.70 32.48
C GLY A 549 3.36 -9.91 31.60
N GLN A 550 3.11 -9.85 30.28
CA GLN A 550 3.45 -10.92 29.34
C GLN A 550 4.49 -10.46 28.30
N PRO A 551 5.29 -11.38 27.73
CA PRO A 551 6.17 -11.05 26.62
C PRO A 551 5.37 -10.59 25.39
N PRO A 552 5.97 -9.76 24.51
CA PRO A 552 5.35 -9.37 23.25
C PRO A 552 5.00 -10.58 22.40
N VAL A 553 3.77 -10.62 21.86
CA VAL A 553 3.30 -11.67 20.96
C VAL A 553 3.31 -11.12 19.54
N PRO A 554 4.03 -11.76 18.58
CA PRO A 554 4.04 -11.30 17.20
C PRO A 554 2.63 -11.40 16.60
N MET A 555 2.22 -10.35 15.91
CA MET A 555 0.94 -10.27 15.22
C MET A 555 1.13 -10.52 13.72
N PRO A 556 0.75 -11.71 13.21
CA PRO A 556 0.67 -11.95 11.77
C PRO A 556 -0.57 -11.24 11.17
N ASP A 557 -1.03 -11.70 10.01
CA ASP A 557 -2.33 -11.31 9.42
C ASP A 557 -3.56 -11.67 10.27
N LEU A 558 -3.47 -12.72 11.09
CA LEU A 558 -4.56 -13.24 11.93
C LEU A 558 -4.03 -13.81 13.24
N LEU A 559 -4.50 -13.25 14.36
CA LEU A 559 -4.21 -13.70 15.72
C LEU A 559 -5.53 -13.91 16.48
N VAL A 560 -5.64 -15.06 17.16
CA VAL A 560 -6.71 -15.32 18.14
C VAL A 560 -6.05 -15.38 19.52
N LEU A 561 -6.34 -14.39 20.35
CA LEU A 561 -5.68 -14.19 21.63
C LEU A 561 -6.66 -14.44 22.77
N PRO A 562 -6.43 -15.43 23.65
CA PRO A 562 -7.24 -15.59 24.85
C PRO A 562 -6.92 -14.47 25.85
N VAL A 563 -7.97 -13.86 26.40
CA VAL A 563 -7.91 -12.91 27.53
C VAL A 563 -8.88 -13.39 28.61
N PRO A 564 -8.71 -13.04 29.90
CA PRO A 564 -9.63 -13.50 30.92
C PRO A 564 -11.09 -13.11 30.60
N GLY A 565 -11.96 -14.11 30.44
CA GLY A 565 -13.39 -13.94 30.14
C GLY A 565 -13.75 -13.72 28.66
N ALA A 566 -12.78 -13.61 27.76
CA ALA A 566 -13.05 -13.40 26.34
C ALA A 566 -11.90 -13.84 25.43
N ARG A 567 -12.14 -13.81 24.12
CA ARG A 567 -11.12 -14.00 23.09
C ARG A 567 -11.10 -12.79 22.20
N VAL A 568 -9.91 -12.30 21.90
CA VAL A 568 -9.71 -11.20 20.97
C VAL A 568 -9.35 -11.78 19.62
N LEU A 569 -10.16 -11.48 18.61
CA LEU A 569 -9.82 -11.73 17.22
C LEU A 569 -9.13 -10.49 16.70
N LEU A 570 -7.89 -10.63 16.25
CA LEU A 570 -7.11 -9.55 15.65
C LEU A 570 -6.77 -9.95 14.23
N ILE A 571 -7.11 -9.10 13.27
CA ILE A 571 -6.78 -9.29 11.85
C ILE A 571 -6.11 -8.04 11.30
N ARG A 572 -5.12 -8.22 10.44
CA ARG A 572 -4.31 -7.13 9.89
C ARG A 572 -4.06 -7.30 8.40
N GLN A 573 -4.14 -6.17 7.70
CA GLN A 573 -3.82 -6.05 6.29
C GLN A 573 -3.11 -4.72 6.05
N GLY A 574 -1.79 -4.76 5.87
CA GLY A 574 -0.96 -3.55 5.80
C GLY A 574 -1.08 -2.73 7.09
N THR A 575 -1.46 -1.47 6.96
CA THR A 575 -1.70 -0.57 8.10
C THR A 575 -3.11 -0.73 8.70
N TRP A 576 -3.99 -1.51 8.10
CA TRP A 576 -5.35 -1.67 8.62
C TRP A 576 -5.38 -2.80 9.64
N LEU A 577 -5.88 -2.49 10.84
CA LEU A 577 -6.15 -3.44 11.91
C LEU A 577 -7.66 -3.50 12.15
N ALA A 578 -8.22 -4.70 12.29
CA ALA A 578 -9.55 -4.87 12.84
C ALA A 578 -9.53 -5.86 14.01
N ALA A 579 -10.36 -5.58 15.01
CA ALA A 579 -10.42 -6.33 16.25
C ALA A 579 -11.87 -6.62 16.66
N ALA A 580 -12.13 -7.81 17.20
CA ALA A 580 -13.43 -8.19 17.74
C ALA A 580 -13.27 -8.95 19.07
N GLU A 581 -14.19 -8.72 20.00
CA GLU A 581 -14.31 -9.46 21.27
C GLU A 581 -15.32 -10.60 21.10
N VAL A 582 -14.88 -11.84 21.33
CA VAL A 582 -15.77 -13.01 21.41
C VAL A 582 -15.78 -13.47 22.86
N ARG A 583 -16.90 -13.26 23.54
CA ARG A 583 -17.06 -13.71 24.93
C ARG A 583 -17.10 -15.23 24.99
N GLU A 584 -16.41 -15.79 25.98
CA GLU A 584 -16.54 -17.21 26.28
C GLU A 584 -17.92 -17.41 26.89
N THR A 585 -18.78 -18.13 26.19
CA THR A 585 -20.06 -18.57 26.75
C THR A 585 -19.71 -19.60 27.81
N GLY A 586 -19.82 -19.23 29.09
CA GLY A 586 -19.70 -20.19 30.18
C GLY A 586 -20.69 -21.33 29.95
N ASP A 587 -20.25 -22.56 30.17
CA ASP A 587 -21.07 -23.77 30.08
C ASP A 587 -22.42 -23.57 30.80
N GLU A 588 -23.49 -23.34 30.04
CA GLU A 588 -24.88 -23.52 30.49
C GLU A 588 -25.30 -25.01 30.45
N ASP A 589 -24.36 -25.94 30.26
CA ASP A 589 -24.62 -27.40 30.35
C ASP A 589 -24.60 -27.95 31.79
N GLY A 590 -24.61 -27.07 32.81
CA GLY A 590 -24.73 -27.44 34.22
C GLY A 590 -26.15 -27.43 34.80
N ALA A 591 -27.17 -27.00 34.05
CA ALA A 591 -28.50 -26.77 34.61
C ALA A 591 -29.67 -27.18 33.70
N ALA A 592 -29.71 -28.45 33.28
CA ALA A 592 -30.97 -29.09 32.89
C ALA A 592 -30.88 -30.63 32.99
N ARG A 593 -31.24 -31.14 34.18
CA ARG A 593 -31.79 -32.48 34.49
C ARG A 593 -31.07 -33.73 33.99
#